data_AF-A0A955UQ66-F1
#
_entry.id   AF-A0A955UQ66-F1
#
_cell.length_a   1.000
_cell.length_b   1.000
_cell.length_c   1.000
_cell.angle_alpha   90.00
_cell.angle_beta   90.00
_cell.angle_gamma   90.00
#
_symmetry.space_group_name_H-M   'P 1'
#
loop_
_entity.id
_entity.type
_entity.pdbx_description
1 polymer ?
#
loop_
_entity_poly.entity_id
_entity_poly.type
_entity_poly.pdbx_seq_one_letter_code
_entity_poly.pdbx_strand_id
1 'polypeptide(L)'
;MRLRFLGASGEVTGSCYLLETRRARVLIDFGAFQGGDASEARNRQFPSAIEPGRLDAVLLTHAHIDHTGRLPLLAQHEFARPIYATPATIDLAAILLRDAAYLQRMDAQRESRKRVARGEPPVRPLFDGNDVDDVLPLLRPVEYQTPTEVAPGVEATWVDAGHIL
;
A
#
# COMPACT_ATOMS: atom_id res chain seq x y z
N MET A 1 6.90 -0.12 -23.06
CA MET A 1 6.62 0.28 -21.67
C MET A 1 5.16 0.67 -21.60
N ARG A 2 4.45 0.29 -20.54
CA ARG A 2 3.04 0.64 -20.32
C ARG A 2 2.87 1.08 -18.86
N LEU A 3 2.20 2.20 -18.64
CA LEU A 3 1.83 2.69 -17.32
C LEU A 3 0.31 2.59 -17.18
N ARG A 4 -0.18 1.99 -16.10
CA ARG A 4 -1.62 1.95 -15.77
C ARG A 4 -1.89 2.74 -14.49
N PHE A 5 -2.94 3.53 -14.52
CA PHE A 5 -3.42 4.31 -13.38
C PHE A 5 -4.53 3.52 -12.71
N LEU A 6 -4.31 3.07 -11.47
CA LEU A 6 -5.24 2.20 -10.72
C LEU A 6 -5.89 2.94 -9.55
N GLY A 7 -5.43 4.15 -9.23
CA GLY A 7 -6.02 5.08 -8.28
C GLY A 7 -5.41 6.48 -8.42
N ALA A 8 -5.87 7.44 -7.62
CA ALA A 8 -5.49 8.86 -7.71
C ALA A 8 -5.55 9.42 -9.16
N SER A 9 -6.62 9.07 -9.89
CA SER A 9 -6.87 9.52 -11.26
C SER A 9 -8.31 10.04 -11.35
N GLY A 10 -8.46 11.37 -11.28
CA GLY A 10 -9.75 12.02 -11.05
C GLY A 10 -10.16 12.11 -9.57
N GLU A 11 -9.26 11.75 -8.66
CA GLU A 11 -9.41 11.83 -7.20
C GLU A 11 -8.04 12.03 -6.54
N VAL A 12 -8.02 12.38 -5.24
CA VAL A 12 -6.78 12.70 -4.51
C VAL A 12 -6.15 11.47 -3.86
N THR A 13 -6.95 10.50 -3.41
CA THR A 13 -6.48 9.39 -2.56
C THR A 13 -6.38 8.06 -3.30
N GLY A 14 -5.75 7.08 -2.65
CA GLY A 14 -5.59 5.73 -3.20
C GLY A 14 -4.53 5.64 -4.29
N SER A 15 -3.44 6.39 -4.17
CA SER A 15 -2.32 6.38 -5.11
C SER A 15 -1.88 4.94 -5.43
N CYS A 16 -1.86 4.60 -6.72
CA CYS A 16 -1.54 3.26 -7.19
C CYS A 16 -1.31 3.29 -8.70
N TYR A 17 -0.08 3.05 -9.12
CA TYR A 17 0.30 3.00 -10.53
C TYR A 17 1.10 1.74 -10.84
N LEU A 18 0.79 1.08 -11.95
CA LEU A 18 1.49 -0.13 -12.37
C LEU A 18 2.31 0.16 -13.63
N LEU A 19 3.64 0.10 -13.49
CA LEU A 19 4.60 0.20 -14.58
C LEU A 19 4.96 -1.19 -15.08
N GLU A 20 4.77 -1.43 -16.37
CA GLU A 20 5.12 -2.68 -17.04
C GLU A 20 6.12 -2.44 -18.17
N THR A 21 7.22 -3.20 -18.15
CA THR A 21 8.17 -3.30 -19.24
C THR A 21 8.05 -4.67 -19.90
N ARG A 22 8.95 -4.99 -20.84
CA ARG A 22 9.05 -6.36 -21.37
C ARG A 22 9.64 -7.35 -20.36
N ARG A 23 10.32 -6.86 -19.32
CA ARG A 23 11.14 -7.66 -18.39
C ARG A 23 10.69 -7.56 -16.93
N ALA A 24 9.97 -6.52 -16.56
CA ALA A 24 9.64 -6.22 -15.19
C ALA A 24 8.25 -5.60 -15.02
N ARG A 25 7.69 -5.74 -13.83
CA ARG A 25 6.48 -5.09 -13.33
C ARG A 25 6.76 -4.44 -11.98
N VAL A 26 6.58 -3.13 -11.92
CA VAL A 26 6.83 -2.33 -10.73
C VAL A 26 5.56 -1.59 -10.35
N LEU A 27 5.15 -1.72 -9.08
CA LEU A 27 4.06 -0.94 -8.53
C LEU A 27 4.62 0.34 -7.91
N ILE A 28 3.96 1.48 -8.12
CA ILE A 28 4.30 2.75 -7.50
C ILE A 28 3.12 3.13 -6.61
N ASP A 29 3.39 3.19 -5.31
CA ASP A 29 2.43 3.32 -4.22
C ASP A 29 1.36 2.22 -4.18
N PHE A 30 0.79 2.01 -3.00
CA PHE A 30 -0.41 1.22 -2.82
C PHE A 30 -1.23 1.79 -1.66
N GLY A 31 -1.81 2.95 -1.91
CA GLY A 31 -2.45 3.77 -0.88
C GLY A 31 -3.93 3.50 -0.69
N ALA A 32 -4.46 3.89 0.46
CA ALA A 32 -5.88 3.77 0.78
C ALA A 32 -6.70 4.91 0.17
N PHE A 33 -7.90 4.59 -0.31
CA PHE A 33 -8.92 5.55 -0.69
C PHE A 33 -9.60 6.11 0.57
N GLN A 34 -9.92 7.40 0.57
CA GLN A 34 -10.63 8.09 1.66
C GLN A 34 -11.81 8.90 1.12
N GLY A 35 -12.92 8.95 1.86
CA GLY A 35 -14.11 9.72 1.49
C GLY A 35 -15.44 8.99 1.63
N GLY A 36 -15.58 8.10 2.61
CA GLY A 36 -16.84 7.41 2.93
C GLY A 36 -16.98 6.02 2.30
N ASP A 37 -18.21 5.50 2.27
CA ASP A 37 -18.50 4.08 2.00
C ASP A 37 -17.99 3.58 0.63
N ALA A 38 -18.06 4.42 -0.40
CA ALA A 38 -17.53 4.08 -1.72
C ALA A 38 -16.00 3.87 -1.71
N SER A 39 -15.27 4.65 -0.91
CA SER A 39 -13.83 4.49 -0.73
C SER A 39 -13.50 3.22 0.05
N GLU A 40 -14.26 2.92 1.10
CA GLU A 40 -14.12 1.68 1.86
C GLU A 40 -14.37 0.44 1.00
N ALA A 41 -15.39 0.47 0.14
CA ALA A 41 -15.66 -0.60 -0.82
C ALA A 41 -14.49 -0.79 -1.81
N ARG A 42 -13.87 0.31 -2.28
CA ARG A 42 -12.70 0.26 -3.16
C ARG A 42 -11.44 -0.25 -2.45
N ASN A 43 -11.24 0.11 -1.19
CA ASN A 43 -10.13 -0.41 -0.38
C ASN A 43 -10.18 -1.93 -0.28
N ARG A 44 -11.37 -2.51 -0.17
CA ARG A 44 -11.60 -3.97 -0.11
C ARG A 44 -11.46 -4.69 -1.46
N GLN A 45 -11.40 -3.95 -2.56
CA GLN A 45 -11.19 -4.52 -3.89
C GLN A 45 -9.70 -4.57 -4.20
N PHE A 46 -9.15 -5.79 -4.29
CA PHE A 46 -7.80 -5.97 -4.80
C PHE A 46 -7.81 -5.81 -6.33
N PRO A 47 -7.05 -4.86 -6.92
CA PRO A 47 -7.10 -4.63 -8.36
C PRO A 47 -6.61 -5.84 -9.14
N SER A 48 -7.45 -6.41 -10.01
CA SER A 48 -7.10 -7.61 -10.80
C SER A 48 -5.94 -7.42 -11.79
N ALA A 49 -5.59 -6.17 -12.10
CA ALA A 49 -4.41 -5.84 -12.89
C ALA A 49 -3.09 -6.07 -12.12
N ILE A 50 -3.14 -6.12 -10.79
CA ILE A 50 -2.02 -6.41 -9.92
C ILE A 50 -1.99 -7.92 -9.69
N GLU A 51 -0.93 -8.56 -10.17
CA GLU A 51 -0.66 -9.98 -9.95
C GLU A 51 0.57 -10.06 -9.01
N PRO A 52 0.40 -10.19 -7.68
CA PRO A 52 1.50 -10.03 -6.71
C PRO A 52 2.72 -10.90 -6.97
N GLY A 53 2.52 -12.17 -7.34
CA GLY A 53 3.61 -13.09 -7.70
C GLY A 53 4.40 -12.70 -8.96
N ARG A 54 3.90 -11.73 -9.74
CA ARG A 54 4.56 -11.20 -10.96
C ARG A 54 5.09 -9.78 -10.79
N LEU A 55 4.83 -9.13 -9.65
CA LEU A 55 5.51 -7.88 -9.33
C LEU A 55 6.96 -8.20 -9.01
N ASP A 56 7.86 -7.32 -9.44
CA ASP A 56 9.29 -7.40 -9.14
C ASP A 56 9.66 -6.47 -7.97
N ALA A 57 8.94 -5.37 -7.80
CA ALA A 57 9.12 -4.41 -6.72
C ALA A 57 7.89 -3.51 -6.52
N VAL A 58 7.83 -2.88 -5.35
CA VAL A 58 6.97 -1.74 -5.05
C VAL A 58 7.86 -0.54 -4.74
N LEU A 59 7.53 0.65 -5.23
CA LEU A 59 8.22 1.90 -4.91
C LEU A 59 7.26 2.79 -4.14
N LEU A 60 7.66 3.27 -2.97
CA LEU A 60 6.88 4.24 -2.21
C LEU A 60 7.43 5.64 -2.47
N THR A 61 6.52 6.57 -2.74
CA THR A 61 6.85 7.99 -2.90
C THR A 61 7.07 8.65 -1.55
N HIS A 62 6.17 8.40 -0.59
CA HIS A 62 6.23 8.92 0.77
C HIS A 62 5.28 8.14 1.70
N ALA A 63 5.31 8.46 2.99
CA ALA A 63 4.71 7.62 4.04
C ALA A 63 3.19 7.73 4.21
N HIS A 64 2.51 8.72 3.64
CA HIS A 64 1.08 8.94 3.91
C HIS A 64 0.21 7.72 3.56
N ILE A 65 -0.89 7.54 4.29
CA ILE A 65 -1.78 6.38 4.18
C ILE A 65 -2.48 6.32 2.81
N ASP A 66 -2.70 7.43 2.14
CA ASP A 66 -3.21 7.47 0.76
C ASP A 66 -2.16 7.08 -0.29
N HIS A 67 -0.93 6.75 0.13
CA HIS A 67 0.16 6.15 -0.66
C HIS A 67 0.63 4.78 -0.15
N THR A 68 0.52 4.51 1.14
CA THR A 68 1.03 3.27 1.79
C THR A 68 -0.06 2.38 2.38
N GLY A 69 -1.26 2.92 2.59
CA GLY A 69 -2.28 2.36 3.47
C GLY A 69 -2.92 1.04 3.05
N ARG A 70 -2.62 0.51 1.85
CA ARG A 70 -3.03 -0.83 1.42
C ARG A 70 -1.87 -1.82 1.29
N LEU A 71 -0.63 -1.43 1.60
CA LEU A 71 0.53 -2.34 1.54
C LEU A 71 0.31 -3.67 2.27
N PRO A 72 -0.33 -3.73 3.46
CA PRO A 72 -0.60 -5.01 4.13
C PRO A 72 -1.46 -5.99 3.32
N LEU A 73 -2.29 -5.49 2.39
CA LEU A 73 -3.04 -6.36 1.48
C LEU A 73 -2.10 -7.11 0.52
N LEU A 74 -0.94 -6.56 0.16
CA LEU A 74 0.03 -7.29 -0.66
C LEU A 74 0.52 -8.55 0.07
N ALA A 75 0.78 -8.46 1.38
CA ALA A 75 1.18 -9.60 2.20
C ALA A 75 0.09 -10.67 2.26
N GLN A 76 -1.18 -10.28 2.43
CA GLN A 76 -2.33 -11.19 2.37
C GLN A 76 -2.43 -11.93 1.01
N HIS A 77 -1.89 -11.35 -0.06
CA HIS A 77 -1.83 -11.93 -1.39
C HIS A 77 -0.43 -12.49 -1.74
N GLU A 78 0.33 -12.94 -0.75
CA GLU A 78 1.61 -13.66 -0.89
C GLU A 78 2.69 -12.88 -1.66
N PHE A 79 2.63 -11.55 -1.63
CA PHE A 79 3.71 -10.71 -2.14
C PHE A 79 4.95 -10.85 -1.25
N ALA A 80 6.12 -11.06 -1.87
CA ALA A 80 7.37 -11.28 -1.15
C ALA A 80 8.58 -10.56 -1.79
N ARG A 81 8.34 -9.52 -2.60
CA ARG A 81 9.41 -8.75 -3.25
C ARG A 81 9.75 -7.47 -2.49
N PRO A 82 10.90 -6.83 -2.79
CA PRO A 82 11.28 -5.58 -2.14
C PRO A 82 10.26 -4.45 -2.32
N ILE A 83 10.10 -3.66 -1.26
CA ILE A 83 9.38 -2.39 -1.26
C ILE A 83 10.40 -1.28 -0.99
N TYR A 84 10.74 -0.50 -2.00
CA TYR A 84 11.78 0.53 -1.90
C TYR A 84 11.21 1.88 -1.47
N ALA A 85 11.86 2.51 -0.50
CA ALA A 85 11.52 3.83 0.00
C ALA A 85 12.70 4.47 0.74
N THR A 86 12.64 5.77 0.99
CA THR A 86 13.67 6.43 1.82
C THR A 86 13.62 5.96 3.27
N PRO A 87 14.72 6.03 4.03
CA PRO A 87 14.72 5.66 5.45
C PRO A 87 13.62 6.36 6.26
N ALA A 88 13.45 7.68 6.06
CA ALA A 88 12.38 8.44 6.71
C ALA A 88 10.97 7.95 6.34
N THR A 89 10.74 7.61 5.07
CA THR A 89 9.47 7.02 4.62
C THR A 89 9.21 5.67 5.27
N ILE A 90 10.23 4.81 5.40
CA ILE A 90 10.12 3.49 6.03
C ILE A 90 9.71 3.64 7.49
N ASP A 91 10.40 4.48 8.25
CA ASP A 91 10.14 4.70 9.67
C ASP A 91 8.73 5.22 9.90
N LEU A 92 8.31 6.23 9.12
CA LEU A 92 6.98 6.81 9.22
C LEU A 92 5.87 5.84 8.77
N ALA A 93 6.05 5.15 7.63
CA ALA A 93 5.07 4.18 7.15
C ALA A 93 4.86 3.04 8.16
N ALA A 94 5.92 2.60 8.83
CA ALA A 94 5.84 1.55 9.85
C ALA A 94 5.02 1.98 11.08
N ILE A 95 5.05 3.25 11.47
CA ILE A 95 4.22 3.79 12.54
C ILE A 95 2.77 3.93 12.08
N LEU A 96 2.57 4.56 10.91
CA LEU A 96 1.24 4.85 10.36
C LEU A 96 0.45 3.58 10.05
N LEU A 97 1.10 2.54 9.51
CA LEU A 97 0.43 1.26 9.21
C LEU A 97 -0.02 0.53 10.47
N ARG A 98 0.78 0.55 11.54
CA ARG A 98 0.41 -0.06 12.83
C ARG A 98 -0.77 0.67 13.48
N ASP A 99 -0.77 2.00 13.44
CA ASP A 99 -1.89 2.80 13.93
C ASP A 99 -3.16 2.55 13.09
N ALA A 100 -3.03 2.50 11.77
CA ALA A 100 -4.13 2.17 10.87
C ALA A 100 -4.73 0.78 11.16
N ALA A 101 -3.91 -0.24 11.38
CA ALA A 101 -4.38 -1.58 11.79
C ALA A 101 -5.13 -1.54 13.14
N TYR A 102 -4.60 -0.79 14.11
CA TYR A 102 -5.24 -0.64 15.41
C TYR A 102 -6.61 0.04 15.32
N LEU A 103 -6.70 1.16 14.60
CA LEU A 103 -7.95 1.90 14.40
C LEU A 103 -8.98 1.07 13.64
N GLN A 104 -8.59 0.43 12.54
CA GLN A 104 -9.50 -0.43 11.77
C GLN A 104 -10.05 -1.59 12.59
N ARG A 105 -9.21 -2.22 13.42
CA ARG A 105 -9.65 -3.28 14.33
C ARG A 105 -10.68 -2.75 15.33
N MET A 106 -10.45 -1.57 15.91
CA MET A 106 -11.42 -0.95 16.83
C MET A 106 -12.75 -0.64 16.16
N ASP A 107 -12.72 -0.06 14.95
CA ASP A 107 -13.92 0.27 14.19
C ASP A 107 -14.69 -0.99 13.79
N ALA A 108 -13.99 -2.02 13.31
CA ALA A 108 -14.57 -3.32 12.98
C ALA A 108 -15.21 -3.98 14.21
N GLN A 109 -14.57 -3.91 15.40
CA GLN A 109 -15.14 -4.42 16.65
C GLN A 109 -16.40 -3.66 17.06
N ARG A 110 -16.38 -2.32 16.97
CA ARG A 110 -17.52 -1.46 17.31
C ARG A 110 -18.71 -1.74 16.40
N GLU A 111 -18.49 -1.84 15.10
CA GLU A 111 -19.54 -2.13 14.13
C GLU A 111 -20.06 -3.57 14.27
N SER A 112 -19.17 -4.54 14.50
CA SER A 112 -19.54 -5.93 14.74
C SER A 112 -20.48 -6.09 15.94
N ARG A 113 -20.23 -5.39 17.05
CA ARG A 113 -21.13 -5.41 18.23
C ARG A 113 -22.55 -4.97 17.86
N LYS A 114 -22.68 -3.91 17.06
CA LYS A 114 -23.98 -3.40 16.60
C LYS A 114 -24.66 -4.40 15.65
N ARG A 115 -23.92 -5.00 14.73
CA ARG A 115 -24.43 -6.00 13.76
C ARG A 115 -24.92 -7.27 14.44
N VAL A 116 -24.12 -7.83 15.34
CA VAL A 116 -24.50 -9.02 16.10
C VAL A 116 -25.77 -8.78 16.92
N ALA A 117 -25.93 -7.59 17.52
CA ALA A 117 -27.17 -7.22 18.22
C ALA A 117 -28.40 -7.17 17.30
N ARG A 118 -28.23 -6.97 15.99
CA ARG A 118 -29.28 -7.03 14.96
C ARG A 118 -29.42 -8.40 14.29
N GLY A 119 -28.63 -9.40 14.70
CA GLY A 119 -28.59 -10.72 14.06
C GLY A 119 -27.82 -10.77 12.72
N GLU A 120 -27.00 -9.75 12.44
CA GLU A 120 -26.14 -9.67 11.25
C GLU A 120 -24.73 -10.21 11.54
N PRO A 121 -24.00 -10.72 10.52
CA PRO A 121 -22.62 -11.16 10.71
C PRO A 121 -21.68 -10.01 11.07
N PRO A 122 -20.61 -10.27 11.86
CA PRO A 122 -19.60 -9.28 12.19
C PRO A 122 -18.81 -8.85 10.95
N VAL A 123 -18.22 -7.66 11.01
CA VAL A 123 -17.32 -7.14 9.98
C VAL A 123 -15.86 -7.37 10.37
N ARG A 124 -15.02 -7.59 9.36
CA ARG A 124 -13.56 -7.69 9.52
C ARG A 124 -12.89 -6.39 9.09
N PRO A 125 -11.78 -5.99 9.74
CA PRO A 125 -10.95 -4.90 9.24
C PRO A 125 -10.38 -5.26 7.86
N LEU A 126 -9.82 -4.27 7.14
CA LEU A 126 -9.18 -4.53 5.84
C LEU A 126 -7.91 -5.37 6.03
N PHE A 127 -7.14 -5.05 7.06
CA PHE A 127 -5.98 -5.79 7.52
C PHE A 127 -5.83 -5.64 9.04
N ASP A 128 -5.04 -6.51 9.66
CA ASP A 128 -4.69 -6.44 11.07
C ASP A 128 -3.19 -6.22 11.31
N GLY A 129 -2.77 -6.30 12.57
CA GLY A 129 -1.37 -6.08 12.93
C GLY A 129 -0.41 -7.14 12.36
N ASN A 130 -0.86 -8.38 12.18
CA ASN A 130 -0.02 -9.43 11.62
C ASN A 130 0.27 -9.15 10.15
N ASP A 131 -0.74 -8.69 9.40
CA ASP A 131 -0.55 -8.29 7.99
C ASP A 131 0.47 -7.14 7.85
N VAL A 132 0.51 -6.23 8.84
CA VAL A 132 1.52 -5.17 8.90
C VAL A 132 2.90 -5.78 9.21
N ASP A 133 2.99 -6.64 10.21
CA ASP A 133 4.26 -7.28 10.58
C ASP A 133 4.82 -8.18 9.46
N ASP A 134 3.97 -8.70 8.57
CA ASP A 134 4.38 -9.46 7.39
C ASP A 134 4.93 -8.57 6.25
N VAL A 135 4.40 -7.34 6.09
CA VAL A 135 4.84 -6.44 5.00
C VAL A 135 6.07 -5.61 5.35
N LEU A 136 6.26 -5.22 6.61
CA LEU A 136 7.38 -4.37 7.04
C LEU A 136 8.77 -4.96 6.74
N PRO A 137 9.02 -6.28 6.89
CA PRO A 137 10.30 -6.90 6.53
C PRO A 137 10.65 -6.81 5.04
N LEU A 138 9.69 -6.48 4.18
CA LEU A 138 9.91 -6.30 2.74
C LEU A 138 10.44 -4.90 2.39
N LEU A 139 10.37 -3.95 3.31
CA LEU A 139 10.87 -2.58 3.10
C LEU A 139 12.39 -2.57 2.94
N ARG A 140 12.88 -1.84 1.93
CA ARG A 140 14.30 -1.69 1.61
C ARG A 140 14.65 -0.20 1.49
N PRO A 141 15.56 0.30 2.34
CA PRO A 141 15.94 1.70 2.29
C PRO A 141 16.71 2.01 1.00
N VAL A 142 16.45 3.18 0.45
CA VAL A 142 17.20 3.79 -0.67
C VAL A 142 17.51 5.24 -0.35
N GLU A 143 18.71 5.68 -0.73
CA GLU A 143 19.15 7.05 -0.51
C GLU A 143 18.65 7.98 -1.63
N TYR A 144 18.47 9.25 -1.29
CA TYR A 144 18.21 10.27 -2.28
C TYR A 144 19.37 10.38 -3.28
N GLN A 145 19.04 10.79 -4.52
CA GLN A 145 20.00 11.06 -5.59
C GLN A 145 20.92 9.89 -5.97
N THR A 146 20.58 8.67 -5.52
CA THR A 146 21.34 7.45 -5.80
C THR A 146 20.53 6.56 -6.73
N PRO A 147 20.97 6.39 -8.00
CA PRO A 147 20.32 5.46 -8.91
C PRO A 147 20.37 4.03 -8.36
N THR A 148 19.22 3.39 -8.27
CA THR A 148 19.06 2.04 -7.72
C THR A 148 18.33 1.17 -8.73
N GLU A 149 18.91 0.03 -9.10
CA GLU A 149 18.19 -0.97 -9.91
C GLU A 149 17.15 -1.67 -9.01
N VAL A 150 15.87 -1.38 -9.26
CA VAL A 150 14.74 -1.86 -8.46
C VAL A 150 14.09 -3.12 -9.05
N ALA A 151 14.28 -3.35 -10.34
CA ALA A 151 13.80 -4.52 -11.06
C ALA A 151 14.62 -4.68 -12.35
N PRO A 152 14.59 -5.85 -13.02
CA PRO A 152 15.41 -6.10 -14.22
C PRO A 152 15.25 -5.02 -15.31
N GLY A 153 16.30 -4.21 -15.50
CA GLY A 153 16.30 -3.11 -16.47
C GLY A 153 15.40 -1.93 -16.11
N VAL A 154 15.10 -1.74 -14.82
CA VAL A 154 14.39 -0.59 -14.27
C VAL A 154 15.24 0.01 -13.16
N GLU A 155 15.70 1.23 -13.39
CA GLU A 155 16.42 2.04 -12.40
C GLU A 155 15.49 3.15 -11.90
N ALA A 156 15.52 3.39 -10.59
CA ALA A 156 14.79 4.47 -9.94
C ALA A 156 15.75 5.34 -9.12
N THR A 157 15.48 6.65 -9.08
CA THR A 157 16.19 7.62 -8.25
C THR A 157 15.16 8.41 -7.47
N TRP A 158 15.28 8.42 -6.14
CA TRP A 158 14.44 9.25 -5.29
C TRP A 158 15.03 10.65 -5.22
N VAL A 159 14.16 11.65 -5.31
CA VAL A 159 14.52 13.07 -5.20
C VAL A 159 13.60 13.68 -4.15
N ASP A 160 14.15 14.60 -3.36
CA ASP A 160 13.36 15.33 -2.36
C ASP A 160 12.20 16.09 -3.03
N ALA A 161 10.99 15.85 -2.52
CA ALA A 161 9.76 16.47 -2.99
C ALA A 161 9.31 17.65 -2.12
N GLY A 162 9.95 17.89 -0.96
CA GLY A 162 9.58 18.95 -0.02
C GLY A 162 8.17 18.84 0.57
N HIS A 163 7.58 17.64 0.55
CA HIS A 163 6.20 17.38 0.98
C HIS A 163 6.12 16.90 2.43
N ILE A 164 6.85 15.83 2.76
CA ILE A 164 7.04 15.31 4.11
C ILE A 164 8.50 14.88 4.32
N LEU A 165 8.88 14.58 5.57
CA LEU A 165 10.24 14.21 6.02
C LEU A 165 10.97 13.21 5.12
#